data_AF-A0A6B9YLL1-F1
#
_entry.id   AF-A0A6B9YLL1-F1
#
_cell.length_a   1.000
_cell.length_b   1.000
_cell.length_c   1.000
_cell.angle_alpha   90.00
_cell.angle_beta   90.00
_cell.angle_gamma   90.00
#
_symmetry.space_group_name_H-M   'P 1'
#
loop_
_entity.id
_entity.type
_entity.pdbx_description
1 polymer ?
#
loop_
_entity_poly.entity_id
_entity_poly.type
_entity_poly.pdbx_seq_one_letter_code
_entity_poly.pdbx_strand_id
1 'polypeptide(L)'
;MEFAFGFRFSQRKFRMSFLTFTPISITSLPGHSDMQPRDWANRREISNRRQRVLRRDRYRCRGCDKDERDVTVAVHLINPDVTEEEHMLTLCKNCFAIVNRRRIIASRTPEFLLKLWAVLHSRDLSPAGYESDENPEFTTQQLP
;
A
#
# COMPACT_ATOMS: atom_id res chain seq x y z
N MET A 1 1.48 -33.01 -5.97
CA MET A 1 0.30 -32.29 -6.49
C MET A 1 0.81 -31.03 -7.17
N GLU A 2 1.00 -31.09 -8.48
CA GLU A 2 1.42 -29.97 -9.32
C GLU A 2 0.20 -29.44 -10.07
N PHE A 3 -0.10 -28.15 -9.95
CA PHE A 3 -1.16 -27.51 -10.73
C PHE A 3 -0.54 -26.69 -11.85
N ALA A 4 -0.56 -27.26 -13.06
CA ALA A 4 -0.30 -26.55 -14.30
C ALA A 4 -1.60 -25.89 -14.77
N PHE A 5 -1.67 -24.56 -14.79
CA PHE A 5 -2.74 -23.83 -15.48
C PHE A 5 -2.25 -23.38 -16.86
N GLY A 6 -2.63 -24.14 -17.88
CA GLY A 6 -2.57 -23.72 -19.28
C GLY A 6 -3.71 -22.76 -19.60
N PHE A 7 -3.40 -21.58 -20.14
CA PHE A 7 -4.41 -20.65 -20.65
C PHE A 7 -4.43 -20.68 -22.18
N ARG A 8 -5.56 -21.14 -22.74
CA ARG A 8 -5.90 -21.03 -24.17
C ARG A 8 -6.32 -19.58 -24.48
N PHE A 9 -5.61 -18.95 -25.41
CA PHE A 9 -6.00 -17.65 -25.97
C PHE A 9 -7.18 -17.79 -26.92
N SER A 10 -8.28 -17.08 -26.65
CA SER A 10 -9.42 -16.92 -27.55
C SER A 10 -9.28 -15.59 -28.30
N GLN A 11 -9.00 -15.68 -29.60
CA GLN A 11 -8.88 -14.55 -30.52
C GLN A 11 -10.27 -13.97 -30.80
N ARG A 12 -10.61 -12.82 -30.20
CA ARG A 12 -11.74 -12.00 -30.66
C ARG A 12 -11.21 -10.89 -31.57
N LYS A 13 -11.60 -10.96 -32.84
CA LYS A 13 -11.34 -9.96 -33.88
C LYS A 13 -12.02 -8.64 -33.50
N PHE A 14 -11.23 -7.65 -33.09
CA PHE A 14 -11.70 -6.27 -32.95
C PHE A 14 -11.56 -5.54 -34.29
N ARG A 15 -12.70 -5.09 -34.83
CA ARG A 15 -12.80 -4.24 -36.01
C ARG A 15 -12.35 -2.84 -35.58
N MET A 16 -11.16 -2.41 -35.99
CA MET A 16 -10.68 -1.05 -35.74
C MET A 16 -11.37 -0.07 -36.69
N SER A 17 -12.12 0.87 -36.11
CA SER A 17 -12.52 2.09 -36.80
C SER A 17 -11.29 2.98 -36.95
N PHE A 18 -10.99 3.38 -38.17
CA PHE A 18 -9.92 4.32 -38.50
C PHE A 18 -10.24 5.69 -37.91
N LEU A 19 -9.62 6.02 -36.79
CA LEU A 19 -9.50 7.41 -36.36
C LEU A 19 -8.39 8.03 -37.22
N THR A 20 -8.77 9.06 -37.98
CA THR A 20 -7.86 9.85 -38.82
C THR A 20 -6.67 10.31 -38.00
N PHE A 21 -5.49 9.88 -38.44
CA PHE A 21 -4.19 10.17 -37.86
C PHE A 21 -3.91 11.67 -38.03
N THR A 22 -4.18 12.47 -37.00
CA THR A 22 -3.51 13.77 -36.91
C THR A 22 -2.05 13.48 -36.58
N PRO A 23 -1.08 13.97 -37.36
CA PRO A 23 0.31 13.87 -36.97
C PRO A 23 0.46 14.69 -35.70
N ILE A 24 0.53 14.01 -34.56
CA ILE A 24 1.08 14.60 -33.35
C ILE A 24 2.54 14.82 -33.71
N SER A 25 2.91 16.06 -33.97
CA SER A 25 4.31 16.48 -33.96
C SER A 25 4.90 15.94 -32.67
N ILE A 26 5.77 14.93 -32.79
CA ILE A 26 6.61 14.49 -31.69
C ILE A 26 7.52 15.70 -31.43
N THR A 27 7.07 16.61 -30.57
CA THR A 27 7.94 17.60 -29.98
C THR A 27 9.05 16.81 -29.32
N SER A 28 10.26 17.01 -29.85
CA SER A 28 11.52 16.51 -29.35
C SER A 28 11.46 16.33 -27.83
N LEU A 29 11.83 15.14 -27.35
CA LEU A 29 12.24 14.96 -25.96
C LEU A 29 13.11 16.17 -25.58
N PRO A 30 12.82 16.90 -24.50
CA PRO A 30 13.61 18.06 -24.14
C PRO A 30 15.05 17.59 -23.96
N GLY A 31 15.92 18.15 -24.80
CA GLY A 31 17.35 17.95 -24.69
C GLY A 31 17.81 18.30 -23.29
N HIS A 32 18.92 17.70 -22.88
CA HIS A 32 19.57 17.81 -21.57
C HIS A 32 20.01 19.26 -21.20
N SER A 33 19.58 20.27 -21.97
CA SER A 33 20.03 21.66 -21.97
C SER A 33 18.99 22.70 -21.51
N ASP A 34 17.71 22.34 -21.29
CA ASP A 34 16.65 23.29 -20.89
C ASP A 34 16.09 23.05 -19.47
N MET A 35 16.86 22.45 -18.56
CA MET A 35 16.46 22.41 -17.14
C MET A 35 16.72 23.77 -16.49
N GLN A 36 15.67 24.43 -16.03
CA GLN A 36 15.77 25.70 -15.30
C GLN A 36 16.48 25.49 -13.95
N PRO A 37 17.17 26.51 -13.42
CA PRO A 37 17.90 26.38 -12.16
C PRO A 37 17.07 25.88 -10.95
N ARG A 38 15.79 26.23 -10.91
CA ARG A 38 14.89 25.77 -9.84
C ARG A 38 14.65 24.26 -9.87
N ASP A 39 14.63 23.66 -11.06
CA ASP A 39 14.35 22.24 -11.23
C ASP A 39 15.51 21.37 -10.75
N TRP A 40 16.77 21.83 -10.90
CA TRP A 40 17.93 21.13 -10.34
C TRP A 40 17.94 21.20 -8.81
N ALA A 41 17.58 22.35 -8.23
CA ALA A 41 17.59 22.54 -6.79
C ALA A 41 16.56 21.63 -6.12
N ASN A 42 15.35 21.60 -6.68
CA ASN A 42 14.28 20.73 -6.19
C ASN A 42 14.65 19.24 -6.32
N ARG A 43 15.19 18.82 -7.48
CA ARG A 43 15.65 17.43 -7.66
C ARG A 43 16.77 17.04 -6.70
N ARG A 44 17.73 17.94 -6.46
CA ARG A 44 18.82 17.71 -5.51
C ARG A 44 18.29 17.61 -4.09
N GLU A 45 17.36 18.46 -3.71
CA GLU A 45 16.72 18.43 -2.40
C GLU A 45 15.98 17.10 -2.16
N ILE A 46 15.17 16.65 -3.13
CA ILE A 46 14.48 15.35 -3.08
C ILE A 46 15.48 14.20 -2.94
N SER A 47 16.57 14.25 -3.70
CA SER A 47 17.62 13.22 -3.65
C SER A 47 18.32 13.19 -2.29
N ASN A 48 18.63 14.37 -1.74
CA ASN A 48 19.21 14.50 -0.40
C ASN A 48 18.28 13.96 0.67
N ARG A 49 16.97 14.22 0.56
CA ARG A 49 15.94 13.74 1.47
C ARG A 49 15.87 12.21 1.46
N ARG A 50 15.84 11.59 0.28
CA ARG A 50 15.90 10.13 0.12
C ARG A 50 17.16 9.54 0.75
N GLN A 51 18.32 10.16 0.54
CA GLN A 51 19.55 9.69 1.16
C GLN A 51 19.54 9.80 2.70
N ARG A 52 18.97 10.87 3.26
CA ARG A 52 18.82 11.01 4.71
C ARG A 52 17.94 9.91 5.30
N VAL A 53 16.83 9.59 4.64
CA VAL A 53 15.95 8.47 5.03
C VAL A 53 16.68 7.13 4.95
N LEU A 54 17.43 6.85 3.87
CA LEU A 54 18.23 5.62 3.76
C LEU A 54 19.28 5.52 4.88
N ARG A 55 19.99 6.61 5.18
CA ARG A 55 20.96 6.65 6.28
C ARG A 55 20.30 6.46 7.65
N ARG A 56 19.16 7.11 7.91
CA ARG A 56 18.35 6.96 9.12
C ARG A 56 17.97 5.49 9.32
N ASP A 57 17.54 4.83 8.25
CA ASP A 57 17.10 3.43 8.27
C ASP A 57 18.28 2.45 8.10
N ARG A 58 19.53 2.94 8.13
CA ARG A 58 20.77 2.17 7.99
C ARG A 58 20.83 1.30 6.73
N TYR A 59 20.18 1.72 5.65
CA TYR A 59 20.05 0.95 4.41
C TYR A 59 19.38 -0.42 4.62
N ARG A 60 18.49 -0.52 5.61
CA ARG A 60 17.74 -1.75 5.92
C ARG A 60 16.25 -1.55 5.66
N CYS A 61 15.59 -2.62 5.23
CA CYS A 61 14.16 -2.66 5.10
C CYS A 61 13.50 -2.56 6.48
N ARG A 62 12.68 -1.54 6.73
CA ARG A 62 11.96 -1.39 8.00
C ARG A 62 10.89 -2.46 8.24
N GLY A 63 10.51 -3.23 7.22
CA GLY A 63 9.50 -4.28 7.31
C GLY A 63 10.04 -5.69 7.61
N CYS A 64 11.24 -6.03 7.13
CA CYS A 64 11.83 -7.36 7.31
C CYS A 64 13.28 -7.35 7.82
N ASP A 65 13.81 -6.16 8.10
CA ASP A 65 15.15 -5.91 8.65
C ASP A 65 16.34 -6.39 7.78
N LYS A 66 16.08 -6.89 6.57
CA LYS A 66 17.13 -7.22 5.60
C LYS A 66 17.83 -5.97 5.10
N ASP A 67 19.14 -6.04 4.95
CA ASP A 67 19.96 -4.92 4.46
C ASP A 67 20.05 -4.88 2.92
N GLU A 68 20.71 -3.86 2.39
CA GLU A 68 20.88 -3.65 0.95
C GLU A 68 21.75 -4.71 0.24
N ARG A 69 22.48 -5.55 0.99
CA ARG A 69 23.27 -6.67 0.44
C ARG A 69 22.35 -7.85 0.13
N ASP A 70 21.33 -8.05 0.95
CA ASP A 70 20.36 -9.13 0.81
C ASP A 70 19.19 -8.78 -0.11
N VAL A 71 18.74 -7.52 -0.09
CA VAL A 71 17.55 -7.07 -0.82
C VAL A 71 17.70 -5.65 -1.36
N THR A 72 17.14 -5.38 -2.53
CA THR A 72 17.01 -4.01 -3.01
C THR A 72 16.01 -3.24 -2.14
N VAL A 73 16.47 -2.15 -1.53
CA VAL A 73 15.68 -1.23 -0.72
C VAL A 73 15.43 0.09 -1.45
N ALA A 74 14.28 0.71 -1.21
CA ALA A 74 13.91 2.01 -1.75
C ALA A 74 13.13 2.83 -0.72
N VAL A 75 13.12 4.14 -0.88
CA VAL A 75 12.36 5.08 -0.04
C VAL A 75 10.95 5.25 -0.59
N HIS A 76 9.95 5.07 0.29
CA HIS A 76 8.53 5.18 -0.02
C HIS A 76 7.85 6.20 0.90
N LEU A 77 6.83 6.88 0.39
CA LEU A 77 5.98 7.77 1.17
C LEU A 77 4.91 6.97 1.92
N ILE A 78 4.73 7.26 3.21
CA ILE A 78 3.63 6.77 4.05
C ILE A 78 2.33 7.48 3.63
N ASN A 79 2.40 8.80 3.52
CA ASN A 79 1.32 9.66 3.04
C ASN A 79 1.76 10.29 1.71
N PRO A 80 1.05 10.09 0.60
CA PRO A 80 1.41 10.68 -0.69
C PRO A 80 1.42 12.22 -0.69
N ASP A 81 0.69 12.86 0.24
CA ASP A 81 0.51 14.31 0.27
C ASP A 81 1.58 15.02 1.12
N VAL A 82 2.38 14.27 1.89
CA VAL A 82 3.39 14.84 2.80
C VAL A 82 4.78 14.35 2.39
N THR A 83 5.64 15.28 2.02
CA THR A 83 7.00 14.97 1.50
C THR A 83 8.08 15.02 2.58
N GLU A 84 7.74 15.26 3.84
CA GLU A 84 8.67 15.33 4.97
C GLU A 84 9.30 13.97 5.27
N GLU A 85 10.51 13.98 5.83
CA GLU A 85 11.29 12.76 6.10
C GLU A 85 10.60 11.81 7.09
N GLU A 86 9.83 12.36 8.01
CA GLU A 86 9.04 11.63 9.01
C GLU A 86 7.95 10.78 8.35
N HIS A 87 7.48 11.21 7.17
CA HIS A 87 6.48 10.51 6.37
C HIS A 87 7.10 9.63 5.28
N MET A 88 8.40 9.33 5.38
CA MET A 88 9.11 8.44 4.48
C MET A 88 9.65 7.22 5.22
N LEU A 89 9.69 6.06 4.56
CA LEU A 89 10.35 4.86 5.07
C LEU A 89 11.10 4.08 4.00
N THR A 90 12.12 3.35 4.43
CA THR A 90 12.87 2.40 3.58
C THR A 90 12.22 1.02 3.61
N LEU A 91 11.81 0.50 2.44
CA LEU A 91 11.28 -0.86 2.28
C LEU A 91 11.95 -1.58 1.11
N CYS A 92 11.99 -2.91 1.19
CA CYS A 92 12.27 -3.75 0.03
C CYS A 92 11.01 -3.95 -0.82
N LYS A 93 11.21 -4.39 -2.07
CA LYS A 93 10.13 -4.65 -3.04
C LYS A 93 9.01 -5.55 -2.48
N ASN A 94 9.37 -6.60 -1.73
CA ASN A 94 8.41 -7.55 -1.19
C ASN A 94 7.54 -6.94 -0.08
N CYS A 95 8.16 -6.24 0.89
CA CYS A 95 7.43 -5.56 1.95
C CYS A 95 6.53 -4.45 1.38
N PHE A 96 7.01 -3.69 0.39
CA PHE A 96 6.20 -2.70 -0.30
C PHE A 96 4.99 -3.32 -1.01
N ALA A 97 5.15 -4.45 -1.70
CA ALA A 97 4.04 -5.15 -2.35
C ALA A 97 2.96 -5.61 -1.34
N ILE A 98 3.36 -6.08 -0.15
CA ILE A 98 2.44 -6.46 0.93
C ILE A 98 1.62 -5.25 1.38
N VAL A 99 2.28 -4.12 1.67
CA VAL A 99 1.61 -2.88 2.08
C VAL A 99 0.65 -2.39 1.00
N ASN A 100 1.09 -2.35 -0.26
CA ASN A 100 0.23 -1.88 -1.35
C ASN A 100 -0.99 -2.80 -1.56
N ARG A 101 -0.81 -4.12 -1.46
CA ARG A 101 -1.93 -5.08 -1.54
C ARG A 101 -2.92 -4.87 -0.39
N ARG A 102 -2.44 -4.71 0.85
CA ARG A 102 -3.29 -4.41 2.00
C ARG A 102 -4.03 -3.08 1.84
N ARG A 103 -3.37 -2.04 1.33
CA ARG A 103 -4.00 -0.74 1.05
C ARG A 103 -5.14 -0.87 0.03
N ILE A 104 -4.91 -1.60 -1.06
CA ILE A 104 -5.93 -1.87 -2.09
C ILE A 104 -7.11 -2.65 -1.52
N ILE A 105 -6.84 -3.65 -0.66
CA ILE A 105 -7.90 -4.41 0.00
C ILE A 105 -8.70 -3.48 0.92
N ALA A 106 -8.04 -2.70 1.78
CA ALA A 106 -8.69 -1.78 2.70
C ALA A 106 -9.54 -0.74 1.95
N SER A 107 -9.02 -0.13 0.88
CA SER A 107 -9.77 0.86 0.10
C SER A 107 -10.98 0.28 -0.65
N ARG A 108 -10.99 -1.03 -0.91
CA ARG A 108 -12.12 -1.73 -1.55
C ARG A 108 -13.07 -2.36 -0.53
N THR A 109 -12.65 -2.43 0.74
CA THR A 109 -13.46 -3.03 1.80
C THR A 109 -14.39 -1.96 2.35
N PRO A 110 -15.72 -2.17 2.31
CA PRO A 110 -16.67 -1.28 2.96
C PRO A 110 -16.32 -1.03 4.42
N GLU A 111 -16.49 0.21 4.88
CA GLU A 111 -16.08 0.65 6.22
C GLU A 111 -16.69 -0.20 7.35
N PHE A 112 -17.94 -0.64 7.20
CA PHE A 112 -18.61 -1.47 8.20
C PHE A 112 -17.95 -2.84 8.38
N LEU A 113 -17.35 -3.43 7.32
CA LEU A 113 -16.63 -4.70 7.42
C LEU A 113 -15.28 -4.53 8.12
N LEU A 114 -14.59 -3.39 7.92
CA LEU A 114 -13.38 -3.07 8.67
C LEU A 114 -13.68 -2.90 10.16
N LYS A 115 -14.79 -2.21 10.49
CA LYS A 115 -15.28 -2.07 11.87
C LYS A 115 -15.63 -3.44 12.49
N LEU A 116 -16.34 -4.30 11.76
CA LEU A 116 -16.66 -5.65 12.21
C LEU A 116 -15.39 -6.48 12.46
N TRP A 117 -14.43 -6.45 11.54
CA TRP A 117 -13.15 -7.15 11.69
C TRP A 117 -12.39 -6.70 12.94
N ALA A 118 -12.34 -5.39 13.20
CA ALA A 118 -11.71 -4.83 14.39
C ALA A 118 -12.40 -5.29 15.68
N VAL A 119 -13.73 -5.35 15.74
CA VAL A 119 -14.46 -5.85 16.93
C VAL A 119 -14.14 -7.33 17.17
N LEU A 120 -14.10 -8.14 16.12
CA LEU A 120 -13.84 -9.58 16.25
C LEU A 120 -12.42 -9.87 16.75
N HIS A 121 -11.42 -9.14 16.27
CA HIS A 121 -10.01 -9.42 16.59
C HIS A 121 -9.47 -8.58 17.77
N SER A 122 -10.17 -7.52 18.19
CA SER A 122 -9.85 -6.80 19.44
C SER A 122 -10.28 -7.60 20.69
N ARG A 123 -11.23 -8.52 20.54
CA ARG A 123 -11.68 -9.41 21.63
C ARG A 123 -10.66 -10.49 22.00
N ASP A 124 -9.65 -10.73 21.15
CA ASP A 124 -8.55 -11.64 21.45
C ASP A 124 -7.49 -11.02 22.39
N LEU A 125 -7.62 -9.73 22.74
CA LEU A 125 -6.85 -9.05 23.78
C LEU A 125 -7.76 -8.71 24.98
N SER A 126 -8.52 -9.69 25.50
CA SER A 126 -9.07 -9.56 26.86
C SER A 126 -8.03 -10.07 27.87
N PRO A 127 -7.49 -9.23 28.77
CA PRO A 127 -7.04 -9.75 30.06
C PRO A 127 -8.26 -10.31 30.80
N ALA A 128 -7.99 -11.24 31.70
CA ALA A 128 -8.97 -11.91 32.55
C ALA A 128 -10.06 -10.97 33.11
N GLY A 129 -11.30 -11.45 33.11
CA GLY A 129 -12.38 -10.84 33.90
C GLY A 129 -13.65 -10.54 33.13
N TYR A 130 -14.36 -11.57 32.65
CA TYR A 130 -15.83 -11.51 32.69
C TYR A 130 -16.25 -12.47 33.81
N GLU A 131 -16.52 -11.91 34.98
CA GLU A 131 -17.32 -12.62 35.98
C GLU A 131 -18.69 -12.88 35.36
N SER A 132 -19.12 -14.13 35.50
CA SER A 132 -20.40 -14.61 35.03
C SER A 132 -21.43 -14.27 36.10
N ASP A 133 -21.95 -13.05 36.12
CA ASP A 133 -23.12 -12.73 36.93
C ASP A 133 -24.38 -13.21 36.19
N GLU A 134 -24.70 -14.46 36.49
CA GLU A 134 -26.02 -14.93 36.91
C GLU A 134 -27.24 -14.31 36.20
N ASN A 135 -27.65 -15.06 35.17
CA ASN A 135 -29.01 -15.26 34.67
C ASN A 135 -30.14 -14.83 35.64
N PRO A 136 -30.96 -13.81 35.34
CA PRO A 136 -32.13 -13.53 36.16
C PRO A 136 -33.20 -14.61 35.93
N GLU A 137 -33.49 -15.39 36.98
CA GLU A 137 -34.63 -16.29 37.06
C GLU A 137 -35.92 -15.56 36.68
N PHE A 138 -36.48 -15.92 35.52
CA PHE A 138 -37.78 -15.47 35.06
C PHE A 138 -38.86 -16.18 35.88
N THR A 139 -39.12 -15.69 37.10
CA THR A 139 -40.23 -16.17 37.93
C THR A 139 -41.53 -15.75 37.27
N THR A 140 -42.15 -16.69 36.55
CA THR A 140 -43.51 -16.53 36.02
C THR A 140 -44.49 -16.78 37.17
N GLN A 141 -44.88 -15.73 37.88
CA GLN A 141 -46.06 -15.78 38.75
C GLN A 141 -47.31 -15.61 37.90
N GLN A 142 -48.06 -16.70 37.74
CA GLN A 142 -49.44 -16.70 37.28
C GLN A 142 -50.35 -16.09 38.36
N LEU A 143 -51.15 -15.11 37.96
CA LEU A 143 -52.39 -14.67 38.59
C LEU A 143 -53.53 -14.87 37.57
N PRO A 144 -54.81 -14.96 37.97
CA PRO A 144 -55.39 -15.24 39.29
C PRO A 144 -56.02 -16.64 39.41
#